data_AF-A0A0M7B3I8-F1
#
_entry.id   AF-A0A0M7B3I8-F1
#
_cell.length_a   1.000
_cell.length_b   1.000
_cell.length_c   1.000
_cell.angle_alpha   90.00
_cell.angle_beta   90.00
_cell.angle_gamma   90.00
#
_symmetry.space_group_name_H-M   'P 1'
#
loop_
_entity.id
_entity.type
_entity.pdbx_description
1 polymer ?
#
loop_
_entity_poly.entity_id
_entity_poly.type
_entity_poly.pdbx_seq_one_letter_code
_entity_poly.pdbx_strand_id
1 'polypeptide(L)'
;MARFPYYEKNVGALGRLIAQAAVDSDLLARLKKDPLSYLTDIGLPEQTTQLIRFEVVEKRNNPKAVAIPYRLNAEKLHQADTTYLSGLSNMFASN
;
A
#
# COMPACT_ATOMS: atom_id res chain seq x y z
N MET A 1 -1.87 4.58 17.01
CA MET A 1 -1.75 3.85 15.73
C MET A 1 -0.31 3.95 15.28
N ALA A 2 0.33 2.85 14.90
CA ALA A 2 1.64 2.91 14.26
C ALA A 2 1.47 3.67 12.93
N ARG A 3 1.86 4.95 12.92
CA ARG A 3 1.97 5.70 11.68
C ARG A 3 3.17 5.14 10.95
N PHE A 4 3.04 4.88 9.66
CA PHE A 4 4.22 4.62 8.85
C PHE A 4 5.17 5.81 9.04
N PRO A 5 6.40 5.61 9.53
CA PRO A 5 7.26 6.74 9.83
C PRO A 5 7.57 7.45 8.51
N TYR A 6 7.38 8.77 8.50
CA TYR A 6 7.68 9.56 7.32
C TYR A 6 9.19 9.75 7.22
N TYR A 7 9.80 9.17 6.18
CA TYR A 7 11.23 9.32 5.91
C TYR A 7 11.45 10.21 4.70
N GLU A 8 11.48 11.52 4.94
CA GLU A 8 11.63 12.54 3.90
C GLU A 8 12.79 12.27 2.93
N LYS A 9 13.94 11.85 3.47
CA LYS A 9 15.15 11.51 2.70
C LYS A 9 14.93 10.38 1.67
N ASN A 10 13.96 9.50 1.90
CA ASN A 10 13.68 8.34 1.04
C ASN A 10 12.59 8.63 0.00
N VAL A 11 11.83 9.72 0.14
CA VAL A 11 10.70 10.07 -0.76
C VAL A 11 11.15 10.18 -2.21
N GLY A 12 12.27 10.87 -2.46
CA GLY A 12 12.81 11.01 -3.83
C GLY A 12 13.31 9.70 -4.43
N ALA A 13 13.85 8.79 -3.61
CA ALA A 13 14.26 7.45 -4.07
C ALA A 13 13.04 6.59 -4.41
N LEU A 14 12.01 6.61 -3.56
CA LEU A 14 10.75 5.92 -3.80
C LEU A 14 10.04 6.42 -5.06
N GLY A 15 9.97 7.74 -5.26
CA GLY A 15 9.39 8.33 -6.46
C GLY A 15 10.09 7.89 -7.74
N ARG A 16 11.42 7.80 -7.71
CA ARG A 16 12.22 7.27 -8.84
C ARG A 16 11.96 5.80 -9.12
N LEU A 17 11.91 4.96 -8.08
CA LEU A 17 11.57 3.54 -8.21
C LEU A 17 10.20 3.34 -8.87
N ILE A 18 9.19 4.09 -8.42
CA ILE A 18 7.83 4.04 -8.98
C ILE A 18 7.82 4.50 -10.44
N ALA A 19 8.50 5.61 -10.74
CA ALA A 19 8.58 6.14 -12.11
C ALA A 19 9.28 5.17 -13.07
N GLN A 20 10.35 4.50 -12.62
CA GLN A 20 11.03 3.48 -13.40
C GLN A 20 10.15 2.24 -13.61
N ALA A 21 9.49 1.75 -12.55
CA ALA A 21 8.57 0.61 -12.66
C ALA A 21 7.35 0.93 -13.55
N ALA A 22 6.98 2.20 -13.73
CA ALA A 22 5.89 2.58 -14.62
C ALA A 22 6.23 2.43 -16.12
N VAL A 23 7.52 2.39 -16.49
CA VAL A 23 8.00 2.27 -17.86
C VAL A 23 8.77 0.97 -18.14
N ASP A 24 9.18 0.25 -17.10
CA ASP A 24 9.86 -1.04 -17.16
C ASP A 24 8.99 -2.15 -16.55
N SER A 25 8.42 -3.00 -17.41
CA SER A 25 7.53 -4.10 -17.01
C SER A 25 8.24 -5.20 -16.22
N ASP A 26 9.54 -5.42 -16.47
CA ASP A 26 10.32 -6.46 -15.78
C ASP A 26 10.70 -6.00 -14.37
N LEU A 27 11.05 -4.72 -14.22
CA LEU A 27 11.22 -4.10 -12.92
C LEU A 27 9.92 -4.13 -12.11
N LEU A 28 8.80 -3.78 -12.72
CA LEU A 28 7.49 -3.83 -12.08
C LEU A 28 7.13 -5.24 -11.59
N ALA A 29 7.34 -6.27 -12.43
CA ALA A 29 7.07 -7.65 -12.06
C ALA A 29 7.92 -8.10 -10.86
N ARG A 30 9.21 -7.74 -10.85
CA ARG A 30 10.10 -8.02 -9.71
C ARG A 30 9.70 -7.25 -8.46
N LEU A 31 9.36 -5.97 -8.61
CA LEU A 31 8.90 -5.10 -7.52
C LEU A 31 7.61 -5.61 -6.88
N LYS A 32 6.66 -6.15 -7.67
CA LYS A 32 5.45 -6.80 -7.14
C LYS A 32 5.75 -8.08 -6.39
N LYS A 33 6.73 -8.86 -6.85
CA LYS A 33 7.11 -10.15 -6.26
C LYS A 33 7.82 -9.98 -4.92
N ASP A 34 8.69 -8.98 -4.81
CA ASP A 34 9.49 -8.73 -3.61
C ASP A 34 9.65 -7.22 -3.35
N PRO A 35 8.58 -6.52 -2.92
CA PRO A 35 8.65 -5.09 -2.67
C PRO A 35 9.57 -4.75 -1.50
N LEU A 36 9.75 -5.66 -0.54
CA LEU A 36 10.55 -5.41 0.66
C LEU A 36 12.02 -5.17 0.32
N SER A 37 12.62 -6.01 -0.52
CA SER A 37 14.02 -5.84 -0.92
C SER A 37 14.28 -4.48 -1.58
N TYR A 38 13.39 -4.05 -2.49
CA TYR A 38 13.51 -2.72 -3.11
C TYR A 38 13.32 -1.57 -2.12
N LEU A 39 12.41 -1.72 -1.15
CA LEU A 39 12.19 -0.73 -0.11
C LEU A 39 13.39 -0.63 0.85
N THR A 40 14.02 -1.76 1.17
CA THR A 40 15.25 -1.81 1.95
C THR A 40 16.41 -1.15 1.19
N ASP A 41 16.55 -1.41 -0.11
CA ASP A 41 17.61 -0.83 -0.97
C ASP A 41 17.52 0.69 -1.07
N ILE A 42 16.30 1.25 -1.08
CA ILE A 42 16.12 2.72 -1.02
C ILE A 42 16.41 3.32 0.36
N GLY A 43 16.74 2.49 1.36
CA GLY A 43 17.18 2.90 2.70
C GLY A 43 16.05 3.04 3.73
N LEU A 44 14.92 2.35 3.55
CA LEU A 44 13.92 2.26 4.61
C LEU A 44 14.45 1.34 5.74
N PRO A 45 14.33 1.74 7.02
CA PRO A 45 14.77 0.90 8.12
C PRO A 45 14.05 -0.43 8.16
N GLU A 46 14.78 -1.49 8.50
CA GLU A 46 14.26 -2.86 8.59
C GLU A 46 13.07 -2.96 9.56
N GLN A 47 13.13 -2.23 10.67
CA GLN A 47 12.02 -2.15 11.62
C GLN A 47 10.74 -1.64 10.96
N THR A 48 10.83 -0.75 9.97
CA THR A 48 9.68 -0.21 9.25
C THR A 48 9.16 -1.19 8.21
N THR A 49 10.06 -1.86 7.49
CA THR A 49 9.67 -2.83 6.48
C THR A 49 9.06 -4.10 7.08
N GLN A 50 9.39 -4.44 8.33
CA GLN A 50 8.81 -5.56 9.07
C GLN A 50 7.42 -5.28 9.66
N LEU A 51 7.00 -4.02 9.83
CA LEU A 51 5.73 -3.68 10.50
C LEU A 51 4.50 -3.94 9.63
N ILE A 52 4.65 -3.94 8.30
CA ILE A 52 3.54 -3.97 7.36
C ILE A 52 3.92 -4.84 6.15
N ARG A 53 2.96 -5.60 5.62
CA ARG A 53 3.11 -6.26 4.32
C ARG A 53 2.90 -5.24 3.22
N PHE A 54 3.84 -5.12 2.30
CA PHE A 54 3.72 -4.23 1.16
C PHE A 54 3.15 -4.98 -0.03
N GLU A 55 2.18 -4.37 -0.68
CA GLU A 55 1.60 -4.85 -1.93
C GLU A 55 1.66 -3.72 -2.96
N VAL A 56 2.12 -4.04 -4.16
CA VAL A 56 2.28 -3.07 -5.25
C VAL A 56 1.14 -3.24 -6.23
N VAL A 57 0.20 -2.30 -6.19
CA VAL A 57 -1.04 -2.34 -6.99
C VAL A 57 -0.97 -1.31 -8.11
N GLU A 58 -1.30 -1.74 -9.32
CA GLU A 58 -1.41 -0.84 -10.47
C GLU A 58 -2.85 -0.43 -10.72
N LYS A 59 -3.10 0.87 -10.82
CA LYS A 59 -4.43 1.43 -11.09
C LYS A 59 -4.99 1.00 -12.45
N ARG A 60 -4.15 0.80 -13.47
CA ARG A 60 -4.62 0.36 -14.81
C ARG A 60 -5.33 -0.99 -14.75
N ASN A 61 -4.79 -1.91 -13.95
CA ASN A 61 -5.33 -3.26 -13.77
C ASN A 61 -6.39 -3.32 -12.66
N ASN A 62 -6.34 -2.38 -11.70
CA ASN A 62 -7.24 -2.30 -10.56
C ASN A 62 -7.81 -0.88 -10.44
N PRO A 63 -8.74 -0.47 -11.34
CA PRO A 63 -9.21 0.91 -11.41
C PRO A 63 -9.94 1.39 -10.15
N LYS A 64 -10.42 0.45 -9.32
CA LYS A 64 -11.11 0.69 -8.05
C LYS A 64 -10.25 0.40 -6.81
N ALA A 65 -8.94 0.24 -6.96
CA ALA A 65 -8.06 0.03 -5.81
C ALA A 65 -7.97 1.30 -4.95
N VAL A 66 -8.25 1.16 -3.65
CA VAL A 66 -8.18 2.24 -2.66
C VAL A 66 -7.35 1.77 -1.46
N ALA A 67 -6.37 2.57 -1.05
CA ALA A 67 -5.60 2.32 0.17
C ALA A 67 -6.34 2.89 1.39
N ILE A 68 -6.64 2.03 2.37
CA ILE A 68 -7.36 2.42 3.59
C ILE A 68 -6.35 2.58 4.72
N PRO A 69 -6.31 3.73 5.42
CA PRO A 69 -5.29 4.02 6.44
C PRO A 69 -5.54 3.30 7.79
N TYR A 70 -6.37 2.27 7.82
CA TYR A 70 -6.64 1.45 9.01
C TYR A 70 -6.99 0.02 8.62
N ARG A 71 -6.75 -0.90 9.55
CA ARG A 71 -7.06 -2.33 9.38
C ARG A 71 -8.57 -2.55 9.45
N LEU A 72 -9.12 -3.24 8.46
CA LEU A 72 -10.52 -3.64 8.49
C LEU A 72 -10.79 -4.59 9.67
N ASN A 73 -11.94 -4.44 10.30
CA ASN A 73 -12.38 -5.35 11.36
C ASN A 73 -13.01 -6.59 10.70
N ALA A 74 -12.25 -7.69 10.69
CA ALA A 74 -12.65 -8.93 10.04
C ALA A 74 -13.93 -9.53 10.65
N GLU A 75 -14.09 -9.49 11.97
CA GLU A 75 -15.30 -10.02 12.63
C GLU A 75 -16.56 -9.28 12.18
N LYS A 76 -16.50 -7.95 12.14
CA LYS A 76 -17.62 -7.12 11.69
C LYS A 76 -17.94 -7.30 10.20
N LEU A 77 -16.92 -7.57 9.38
CA LEU A 77 -17.13 -7.94 7.97
C LEU A 77 -17.85 -9.28 7.86
N HIS A 78 -17.41 -10.30 8.60
CA HIS A 78 -18.02 -11.63 8.57
C HIS A 78 -19.45 -11.64 9.11
N GLN A 79 -19.74 -10.79 10.08
CA GLN A 79 -21.08 -10.62 10.65
C GLN A 79 -22.01 -9.73 9.81
N ALA A 80 -21.52 -9.19 8.69
CA ALA A 80 -22.24 -8.22 7.86
C ALA A 80 -22.86 -7.07 8.70
N ASP A 81 -22.08 -6.54 9.66
CA ASP A 81 -22.51 -5.42 10.52
C ASP A 81 -22.91 -4.23 9.62
N THR A 82 -24.20 -3.95 9.57
CA THR A 82 -24.78 -2.98 8.63
C THR A 82 -24.30 -1.56 8.89
N THR A 83 -24.00 -1.21 10.14
CA THR A 83 -23.48 0.11 10.52
C THR A 83 -22.03 0.25 10.04
N TYR A 84 -21.23 -0.78 10.26
CA TYR A 84 -19.84 -0.83 9.82
C TYR A 84 -19.72 -0.82 8.29
N LEU A 85 -20.52 -1.63 7.60
CA LEU A 85 -20.54 -1.70 6.13
C LEU A 85 -21.03 -0.38 5.50
N SER A 86 -22.05 0.27 6.09
CA SER A 86 -22.50 1.59 5.62
C SER A 86 -21.42 2.66 5.81
N GLY A 87 -20.70 2.62 6.93
CA GLY A 87 -19.54 3.49 7.17
C GLY A 87 -18.43 3.28 6.14
N LEU A 88 -18.09 2.02 5.82
CA LEU A 88 -17.13 1.68 4.77
C LEU A 88 -17.61 2.16 3.39
N SER A 89 -18.88 1.93 3.06
CA SER A 89 -19.51 2.36 1.80
C SER A 89 -19.37 3.88 1.60
N ASN A 90 -19.70 4.67 2.63
CA ASN A 90 -19.57 6.13 2.57
C ASN A 90 -18.10 6.57 2.37
N MET A 91 -17.15 5.87 2.99
CA MET A 91 -15.72 6.14 2.80
C MET A 91 -15.24 5.84 1.38
N PHE A 92 -15.74 4.77 0.76
CA PHE A 92 -15.41 4.43 -0.63
C PHE A 92 -16.12 5.32 -1.65
N ALA A 93 -17.34 5.78 -1.36
CA ALA A 93 -18.09 6.68 -2.24
C ALA A 93 -17.49 8.10 -2.32
N SER A 94 -16.64 8.46 -1.35
CA SER A 94 -16.01 9.78 -1.24
C SER A 94 -14.62 9.86 -1.90
N ASN A 95 -14.12 8.77 -2.51
CA ASN A 95 -12.84 8.68 -3.23
C ASN A 95 -13.06 8.33 -4.71
#